data_AF-A0A520VZA7-F1
#
_entry.id   AF-A0A520VZA7-F1
#
_cell.length_a   1.000
_cell.length_b   1.000
_cell.length_c   1.000
_cell.angle_alpha   90.00
_cell.angle_beta   90.00
_cell.angle_gamma   90.00
#
_symmetry.space_group_name_H-M   'P 1'
#
loop_
_entity.id
_entity.type
_entity.pdbx_description
1 polymer ?
#
loop_
_entity_poly.entity_id
_entity_poly.type
_entity_poly.pdbx_seq_one_letter_code
_entity_poly.pdbx_strand_id
1 'polypeptide(L)' 'LTTDIKVNYLSQITVDTGEIVATGKIDKLGRKVIFVSGELKDMNGKLLATASSTELVVQIF' A
#
# COMPACT_ATOMS: atom_id res chain seq x y z
N LEU A 1 -1.14 0.48 -13.71
CA LEU A 1 -0.79 1.91 -13.73
C LEU A 1 -1.62 2.58 -12.67
N THR A 2 -1.00 3.19 -11.66
CA THR A 2 -1.74 3.81 -10.56
C THR A 2 -2.47 5.05 -11.06
N THR A 3 -3.79 5.07 -10.90
CA THR A 3 -4.64 6.21 -11.28
C THR A 3 -5.01 7.07 -10.08
N ASP A 4 -5.12 6.45 -8.90
CA ASP A 4 -5.41 7.13 -7.65
C ASP A 4 -4.76 6.38 -6.49
N ILE A 5 -4.33 7.10 -5.47
CA ILE A 5 -3.80 6.53 -4.24
C ILE A 5 -4.15 7.42 -3.05
N LYS A 6 -4.62 6.77 -1.98
CA LYS A 6 -4.79 7.37 -0.66
C LYS A 6 -3.89 6.67 0.34
N VAL A 7 -3.17 7.46 1.13
CA VAL A 7 -2.34 6.97 2.24
C VAL A 7 -2.78 7.66 3.53
N ASN A 8 -2.93 6.87 4.60
CA ASN A 8 -3.15 7.38 5.95
C ASN A 8 -1.90 7.10 6.78
N TYR A 9 -1.24 8.15 7.26
CA TYR A 9 -0.10 8.05 8.18
C TYR A 9 -0.62 8.02 9.60
N LEU A 10 -0.36 6.91 10.31
CA LEU A 10 -0.93 6.64 11.63
C LEU A 10 0.07 6.88 12.76
N SER A 11 1.37 6.78 12.46
CA SER A 11 2.44 6.96 13.45
C SER A 11 3.68 7.54 12.80
N GLN A 12 4.43 8.32 13.58
CA GLN A 12 5.72 8.84 13.18
C GLN A 12 6.74 7.71 12.99
N ILE A 13 7.57 7.85 11.97
CA ILE A 13 8.75 7.01 11.70
C ILE A 13 9.98 7.85 12.02
N THR A 14 10.86 7.31 12.85
CA THR A 14 12.13 7.91 13.26
C THR A 14 13.28 6.95 12.98
N VAL A 15 14.52 7.39 13.15
CA VAL A 15 15.71 6.52 13.05
C VAL A 15 15.61 5.33 14.01
N ASP A 16 15.03 5.54 15.19
CA ASP A 16 14.85 4.50 16.21
C ASP A 16 13.73 3.50 15.89
N THR A 17 12.88 3.77 14.89
CA THR A 17 11.81 2.83 14.48
C THR A 17 12.40 1.54 13.89
N GLY A 18 13.63 1.60 13.37
CA GLY A 18 14.31 0.46 12.77
C GLY A 18 13.69 0.05 11.44
N GLU A 19 13.79 -1.24 11.13
CA GLU A 19 13.29 -1.79 9.86
C GLU A 19 11.75 -1.77 9.81
N ILE A 20 11.23 -1.51 8.61
CA ILE A 20 9.80 -1.42 8.34
C ILE A 20 9.46 -2.27 7.11
N VAL A 21 8.31 -2.93 7.12
CA VAL A 21 7.84 -3.81 6.06
C VAL A 21 6.53 -3.27 5.49
N ALA A 22 6.52 -3.05 4.19
CA ALA A 22 5.31 -2.75 3.44
C ALA A 22 4.75 -4.03 2.83
N THR A 23 3.49 -4.33 3.10
CA THR A 23 2.76 -5.44 2.49
C THR A 23 1.57 -4.92 1.72
N GLY A 24 1.38 -5.40 0.49
CA GLY A 24 0.24 -5.09 -0.35
C GLY A 24 -0.61 -6.34 -0.63
N LYS A 25 -1.91 -6.15 -0.81
CA LYS A 25 -2.84 -7.19 -1.27
C LYS A 25 -3.77 -6.66 -2.33
N ILE A 26 -4.11 -7.51 -3.29
CA ILE A 26 -5.16 -7.23 -4.25
C ILE A 26 -6.50 -7.49 -3.56
N ASP A 27 -7.29 -6.44 -3.39
CA ASP A 27 -8.64 -6.55 -2.82
C ASP A 27 -9.64 -7.02 -3.88
N LYS A 28 -9.47 -6.56 -5.12
CA LYS A 28 -10.32 -6.93 -6.24
C LYS A 28 -9.58 -6.87 -7.56
N LEU A 29 -9.51 -8.01 -8.25
CA LEU A 29 -8.93 -8.14 -9.58
C LEU A 29 -10.00 -7.94 -10.66
N GLY A 30 -9.91 -6.86 -11.43
CA GLY A 30 -10.81 -6.58 -12.56
C GLY A 30 -10.06 -6.51 -13.90
N ARG A 31 -10.82 -6.63 -15.00
CA ARG A 31 -10.27 -6.63 -16.36
C ARG A 31 -9.68 -5.28 -16.81
N LYS A 32 -10.22 -4.18 -16.27
CA LYS A 32 -9.79 -2.81 -16.59
C LYS A 32 -9.21 -2.09 -15.37
N VAL A 33 -9.74 -2.39 -14.17
CA VAL A 33 -9.40 -1.71 -12.92
C VAL A 33 -9.13 -2.75 -11.84
N ILE A 34 -8.08 -2.56 -11.05
CA ILE A 34 -7.71 -3.40 -9.90
C ILE A 34 -7.67 -2.49 -8.66
N PHE A 35 -8.20 -2.99 -7.54
CA PHE A 35 -8.11 -2.33 -6.25
C PHE A 35 -7.09 -3.04 -5.37
N VAL A 36 -6.20 -2.27 -4.77
CA VAL A 36 -5.10 -2.77 -3.93
C VAL A 36 -5.13 -2.03 -2.60
N SER A 37 -4.91 -2.76 -1.51
CA SER A 37 -4.63 -2.16 -0.20
C SER A 37 -3.23 -2.52 0.25
N GLY A 38 -2.66 -1.65 1.08
CA GLY A 38 -1.34 -1.84 1.65
C GLY A 38 -1.29 -1.43 3.11
N GLU A 39 -0.37 -2.06 3.84
CA GLU A 39 -0.05 -1.75 5.23
C GLU A 39 1.46 -1.61 5.34
N LEU A 40 1.90 -0.67 6.18
CA LEU A 40 3.29 -0.50 6.57
C LEU A 40 3.40 -0.76 8.07
N LYS A 41 4.27 -1.69 8.47
CA LYS A 41 4.50 -2.06 9.87
C LYS A 41 5.98 -2.01 10.23
N ASP A 42 6.29 -1.71 11.50
CA ASP A 42 7.62 -1.98 12.04
C ASP A 42 7.82 -3.47 12.33
N MET A 43 9.03 -3.85 12.75
CA MET A 43 9.36 -5.24 13.10
C MET A 43 8.61 -5.77 14.33
N ASN A 44 8.01 -4.90 15.15
CA ASN A 44 7.16 -5.28 16.28
C ASN A 44 5.68 -5.44 15.87
N GLY A 45 5.36 -5.22 14.58
CA GLY A 45 4.01 -5.30 14.04
C GLY A 45 3.17 -4.04 14.26
N LYS A 46 3.75 -2.95 14.76
CA LYS A 46 3.02 -1.67 14.90
C LYS A 46 2.66 -1.14 13.52
N LEU A 47 1.39 -0.85 13.32
CA LEU A 47 0.91 -0.25 12.07
C LEU A 47 1.31 1.23 11.99
N LEU A 48 2.10 1.56 10.98
CA LEU A 48 2.66 2.90 10.76
C LEU A 48 1.85 3.68 9.72
N ALA A 49 1.38 3.00 8.68
CA ALA A 49 0.53 3.59 7.65
C ALA A 49 -0.35 2.54 6.98
N THR A 50 -1.45 3.00 6.38
CA THR A 50 -2.27 2.21 5.46
C THR A 50 -2.39 2.92 4.12
N ALA A 51 -2.55 2.15 3.06
CA ALA A 51 -2.75 2.65 1.72
C ALA A 51 -3.90 1.92 1.03
N SER A 52 -4.58 2.63 0.14
CA SER A 52 -5.48 2.05 -0.86
C SER A 52 -5.21 2.72 -2.19
N SER A 53 -5.06 1.94 -3.26
CA SER A 53 -4.85 2.45 -4.60
C SER A 53 -5.80 1.82 -5.61
N THR A 54 -6.03 2.58 -6.69
CA THR A 54 -6.73 2.12 -7.88
C THR A 54 -5.73 2.02 -9.02
N GLU A 55 -5.69 0.86 -9.66
CA GLU A 55 -4.76 0.54 -10.74
C GLU A 55 -5.53 0.32 -12.04
N LEU A 56 -5.14 1.01 -13.10
CA LEU A 56 -5.58 0.73 -14.46
C LEU A 56 -4.77 -0.43 -15.05
N VAL A 57 -5.46 -1.42 -15.62
CA VAL A 57 -4.86 -2.50 -16.40
C VAL A 57 -4.46 -1.92 -17.76
N VAL A 58 -3.16 -1.94 -18.02
CA VAL A 58 -2.58 -1.49 -19.29
C VAL A 58 -2.04 -2.69 -20.05
N GLN A 59 -2.38 -2.78 -21.34
CA GLN A 59 -1.80 -3.78 -22.21
C GLN A 59 -0.42 -3.28 -22.65
N ILE A 60 0.59 -4.13 -22.51
CA ILE A 60 1.94 -3.85 -23.01
C ILE A 60 2.02 -4.48 -24.40
N PHE A 61 2.26 -3.66 -25.42
CA PHE A 61 2.48 -4.07 -26.81
C PHE A 61 3.97 -4.25 -27.08
#